data_AF-A0A2K3JHM4-F1
#
_entry.id   AF-A0A2K3JHM4-F1
#
_cell.length_a   1.000
_cell.length_b   1.000
_cell.length_c   1.000
_cell.angle_alpha   90.00
_cell.angle_beta   90.00
_cell.angle_gamma   90.00
#
_symmetry.space_group_name_H-M   'P 1'
#
loop_
_entity.id
_entity.type
_entity.pdbx_description
1 polymer ?
#
loop_
_entity_poly.entity_id
_entity_poly.type
_entity_poly.pdbx_seq_one_letter_code
_entity_poly.pdbx_strand_id
1 'polypeptide(L)'
;MKGKLLIVAIAALLLFSGVVAAAGEQAGNVQHQVEKNQYQTVPNGDGVMQRLMYRIRDMLGICQGGCVLSELTGVMTYDGANFYIESVELHFGPNWYITSAISAVDYDQDGELELVIDELLGLVNTTVTVEGHYQADDWMSVFTINGEVYREPGQPIWAAQHHWRWRYGRQYNQPQP
;
A
#
# COMPACT_ATOMS: atom_id res chain seq x y z
N MET A 1 48.76 9.16 41.75
CA MET A 1 47.31 8.92 41.90
C MET A 1 46.87 7.99 40.77
N LYS A 2 46.48 6.76 41.10
CA LYS A 2 46.13 5.70 40.14
C LYS A 2 44.62 5.75 39.89
N GLY A 3 44.19 6.25 38.73
CA GLY A 3 42.79 6.27 38.33
C GLY A 3 42.35 4.90 37.80
N LYS A 4 41.34 4.30 38.44
CA LYS A 4 40.68 3.09 37.97
C LYS A 4 39.53 3.51 37.04
N LEU A 5 39.58 3.10 35.77
CA LEU A 5 38.46 3.20 34.83
C LEU A 5 37.47 2.07 35.12
N LEU A 6 36.23 2.43 35.40
CA LEU A 6 35.13 1.53 35.74
C LEU A 6 34.26 1.39 34.48
N ILE A 7 34.30 0.23 33.84
CA ILE A 7 33.47 -0.09 32.66
C ILE A 7 32.14 -0.64 33.16
N VAL A 8 31.06 0.08 32.91
CA VAL A 8 29.69 -0.37 33.16
C VAL A 8 29.19 -1.05 31.89
N ALA A 9 29.03 -2.38 31.93
CA ALA A 9 28.37 -3.16 30.89
C ALA A 9 26.86 -3.14 31.15
N ILE A 10 26.08 -2.61 30.19
CA ILE A 10 24.62 -2.70 30.21
C ILE A 10 24.22 -3.84 29.27
N ALA A 11 23.87 -4.98 29.84
CA ALA A 11 23.18 -6.05 29.14
C ALA A 11 21.67 -5.86 29.32
N ALA A 12 20.96 -5.53 28.25
CA ALA A 12 19.50 -5.52 28.24
C ALA A 12 19.01 -6.83 27.58
N LEU A 13 18.63 -7.78 28.44
CA LEU A 13 17.94 -9.01 28.10
C LEU A 13 16.43 -8.70 28.12
N LEU A 14 15.76 -8.67 26.98
CA LEU A 14 14.29 -8.64 26.92
C LEU A 14 13.77 -9.99 26.44
N LEU A 15 13.48 -10.84 27.42
CA LEU A 15 12.63 -12.01 27.28
C LEU A 15 11.17 -11.53 27.24
N PHE A 16 10.50 -11.65 26.10
CA PHE A 16 9.04 -11.69 26.08
C PHE A 16 8.60 -13.12 25.73
N SER A 17 8.35 -13.89 26.78
CA SER A 17 7.56 -15.11 26.74
C SER A 17 6.08 -14.73 26.61
N GLY A 18 5.53 -14.84 25.40
CA GLY A 18 4.09 -14.81 25.14
C GLY A 18 3.59 -16.24 24.97
N VAL A 19 2.98 -16.79 26.01
CA VAL A 19 2.13 -17.99 25.92
C VAL A 19 0.75 -17.52 25.50
N VAL A 20 0.21 -18.04 24.39
CA VAL A 20 -1.23 -17.97 24.12
C VAL A 20 -1.73 -19.40 23.94
N ALA A 21 -2.63 -19.80 24.81
CA ALA A 21 -3.35 -21.06 24.74
C ALA A 21 -4.86 -20.78 24.80
N ALA A 22 -5.60 -21.66 24.10
CA ALA A 22 -7.06 -21.84 24.07
C ALA A 22 -7.84 -20.80 23.22
N ALA A 23 -8.90 -21.13 22.50
CA ALA A 23 -9.68 -22.34 22.30
C ALA A 23 -10.33 -22.29 20.91
N GLY A 24 -10.75 -23.44 20.38
CA GLY A 24 -11.51 -23.51 19.13
C GLY A 24 -13.00 -23.19 19.32
N GLU A 25 -13.64 -22.83 18.21
CA GLU A 25 -15.05 -23.12 17.95
C GLU A 25 -15.30 -23.11 16.44
N GLN A 26 -16.10 -24.09 15.99
CA GLN A 26 -16.52 -24.30 14.61
C GLN A 26 -17.71 -23.39 14.23
N ALA A 27 -17.83 -23.20 12.91
CA ALA A 27 -19.05 -23.05 12.11
C ALA A 27 -19.60 -21.64 11.87
N GLY A 28 -19.62 -21.26 10.59
CA GLY A 28 -20.29 -20.08 10.07
C GLY A 28 -20.01 -19.89 8.58
N ASN A 29 -20.65 -20.71 7.76
CA ASN A 29 -20.48 -20.79 6.31
C ASN A 29 -21.03 -19.54 5.60
N VAL A 30 -20.16 -18.69 5.03
CA VAL A 30 -20.52 -17.76 3.95
C VAL A 30 -19.40 -17.80 2.91
N GLN A 31 -19.58 -18.64 1.89
CA GLN A 31 -18.69 -18.67 0.72
C GLN A 31 -19.02 -17.47 -0.17
N HIS A 32 -18.27 -16.38 -0.01
CA HIS A 32 -18.08 -15.43 -1.10
C HIS A 32 -16.93 -15.98 -1.95
N GLN A 33 -17.25 -16.58 -3.10
CA GLN A 33 -16.25 -17.01 -4.09
C GLN A 33 -15.62 -15.76 -4.70
N VAL A 34 -14.58 -15.24 -4.07
CA VAL A 34 -13.58 -14.43 -4.75
C VAL A 34 -12.79 -15.41 -5.62
N GLU A 35 -12.97 -15.28 -6.92
CA GLU A 35 -12.27 -16.05 -7.95
C GLU A 35 -10.77 -15.75 -7.82
N LYS A 36 -10.06 -16.66 -7.11
CA LYS A 36 -8.62 -16.59 -6.89
C LYS A 36 -7.91 -16.81 -8.23
N ASN A 37 -7.71 -15.74 -8.98
CA ASN A 37 -6.76 -15.75 -10.09
C ASN A 37 -5.37 -16.08 -9.52
N GLN A 38 -4.77 -17.09 -10.12
CA GLN A 38 -3.69 -17.90 -9.59
C GLN A 38 -2.41 -17.08 -9.41
N TYR A 39 -2.10 -16.67 -8.16
CA TYR A 39 -0.73 -16.36 -7.78
C TYR A 39 0.07 -17.66 -7.78
N GLN A 40 0.91 -17.82 -8.79
CA GLN A 40 1.89 -18.89 -8.82
C GLN A 40 2.88 -18.67 -7.68
N THR A 41 2.80 -19.51 -6.65
CA THR A 41 3.79 -19.57 -5.57
C THR A 41 5.11 -20.07 -6.18
N VAL A 42 6.03 -19.16 -6.50
CA VAL A 42 7.40 -19.52 -6.92
C VAL A 42 8.25 -19.76 -5.67
N PRO A 43 9.15 -20.77 -5.65
CA PRO A 43 9.73 -21.30 -4.43
C PRO A 43 10.75 -20.35 -3.78
N ASN A 44 10.66 -20.27 -2.45
CA ASN A 44 11.63 -19.75 -1.48
C ASN A 44 13.02 -19.39 -2.02
N GLY A 45 13.24 -18.08 -2.20
CA GLY A 45 14.54 -17.44 -2.35
C GLY A 45 14.44 -16.01 -1.80
N ASP A 46 14.66 -15.88 -0.50
CA ASP A 46 14.86 -14.66 0.29
C ASP A 46 13.90 -13.49 -0.01
N GLY A 47 12.78 -13.43 0.72
CA GLY A 47 11.70 -12.43 0.53
C GLY A 47 12.14 -10.95 0.44
N VAL A 48 13.37 -10.62 0.84
CA VAL A 48 14.00 -9.31 0.60
C VAL A 48 14.18 -9.03 -0.89
N MET A 49 14.70 -9.99 -1.67
CA MET A 49 14.88 -9.82 -3.11
C MET A 49 13.54 -9.73 -3.84
N GLN A 50 12.54 -10.45 -3.35
CA GLN A 50 11.19 -10.40 -3.90
C GLN A 50 10.50 -9.07 -3.61
N ARG A 51 10.58 -8.56 -2.37
CA ARG A 51 10.10 -7.20 -2.02
C ARG A 51 10.84 -6.12 -2.82
N LEU A 52 12.15 -6.28 -3.04
CA LEU A 52 12.90 -5.37 -3.91
C LEU A 52 12.35 -5.41 -5.35
N MET A 53 12.04 -6.58 -5.89
CA MET A 53 11.44 -6.70 -7.22
C MET A 53 10.06 -6.07 -7.30
N TYR A 54 9.24 -6.18 -6.26
CA TYR A 54 7.93 -5.50 -6.21
C TYR A 54 8.10 -3.98 -6.20
N ARG A 55 9.04 -3.44 -5.41
CA ARG A 55 9.36 -2.01 -5.42
C ARG A 55 9.84 -1.54 -6.80
N ILE A 56 10.68 -2.31 -7.48
CA ILE A 56 11.15 -1.97 -8.83
C ILE A 56 9.99 -1.97 -9.83
N ARG A 57 9.10 -2.96 -9.78
CA ARG A 57 7.91 -3.01 -10.63
C ARG A 57 6.97 -1.85 -10.39
N ASP A 58 6.71 -1.54 -9.13
CA ASP A 58 5.87 -0.43 -8.70
C ASP A 58 6.44 0.92 -9.18
N MET A 59 7.76 1.08 -9.01
CA MET A 59 8.51 2.24 -9.50
C MET A 59 8.38 2.37 -11.03
N LEU A 60 8.51 1.29 -11.79
CA LEU A 60 8.41 1.31 -13.26
C LEU A 60 6.97 1.35 -13.80
N GLY A 61 5.94 1.29 -12.93
CA GLY A 61 4.54 1.16 -13.35
C GLY A 61 4.22 -0.19 -14.02
N ILE A 62 5.08 -1.20 -13.84
CA ILE A 62 4.90 -2.54 -14.42
C ILE A 62 3.96 -3.33 -13.52
N CYS A 63 2.76 -3.60 -14.04
CA CYS A 63 1.73 -4.32 -13.31
C CYS A 63 1.53 -5.72 -13.90
N GLN A 64 1.39 -6.72 -13.04
CA GLN A 64 0.88 -8.03 -13.45
C GLN A 64 -0.64 -7.96 -13.49
N GLY A 65 -1.27 -8.28 -14.63
CA GLY A 65 -2.75 -8.31 -14.75
C GLY A 65 -3.39 -7.34 -15.75
N GLY A 66 -2.61 -6.57 -16.51
CA GLY A 66 -3.15 -5.72 -17.59
C GLY A 66 -3.85 -4.47 -17.06
N CYS A 67 -5.08 -4.20 -17.51
CA CYS A 67 -5.85 -3.00 -17.13
C CYS A 67 -6.99 -3.28 -16.13
N VAL A 68 -7.08 -4.51 -15.62
CA VAL A 68 -8.10 -4.89 -14.64
C VAL A 68 -7.53 -4.67 -13.24
N LEU A 69 -8.11 -3.74 -12.50
CA LEU A 69 -7.72 -3.43 -11.14
C LEU A 69 -8.57 -4.24 -10.16
N SER A 70 -7.95 -4.69 -9.08
CA SER A 70 -8.64 -5.25 -7.92
C SER A 70 -9.03 -4.14 -6.96
N GLU A 71 -10.26 -4.13 -6.50
CA GLU A 71 -10.76 -3.20 -5.48
C GLU A 71 -10.46 -3.71 -4.07
N LEU A 72 -10.06 -2.82 -3.18
CA LEU A 72 -9.89 -3.06 -1.76
C LEU A 72 -10.47 -1.87 -0.97
N THR A 73 -11.42 -2.15 -0.08
CA THR A 73 -12.07 -1.14 0.77
C THR A 73 -11.85 -1.47 2.23
N GLY A 74 -11.47 -0.48 3.03
CA GLY A 74 -11.36 -0.63 4.48
C GLY A 74 -10.82 0.62 5.17
N VAL A 75 -10.54 0.51 6.47
CA VAL A 75 -9.94 1.61 7.22
C VAL A 75 -8.45 1.67 6.92
N MET A 76 -7.98 2.80 6.39
CA MET A 76 -6.56 2.98 6.12
C MET A 76 -5.79 3.27 7.41
N THR A 77 -4.67 2.58 7.61
CA THR A 77 -3.76 2.81 8.74
C THR A 77 -2.36 3.13 8.23
N TYR A 78 -1.54 3.76 9.08
CA TYR A 78 -0.16 4.13 8.79
C TYR A 78 0.72 3.78 9.99
N ASP A 79 1.81 3.05 9.77
CA ASP A 79 2.72 2.59 10.83
C ASP A 79 3.93 3.51 11.07
N GLY A 80 3.98 4.64 10.36
CA GLY A 80 5.13 5.54 10.35
C GLY A 80 6.06 5.36 9.14
N ALA A 81 5.84 4.33 8.32
CA ALA A 81 6.61 4.06 7.10
C ALA A 81 5.74 3.65 5.90
N ASN A 82 4.72 2.81 6.09
CA ASN A 82 3.86 2.32 5.02
C ASN A 82 2.38 2.41 5.40
N PHE A 83 1.54 2.42 4.37
CA PHE A 83 0.09 2.48 4.50
C PHE A 83 -0.51 1.07 4.37
N TYR A 84 -1.62 0.84 5.07
CA TYR A 84 -2.28 -0.47 5.09
C TYR A 84 -3.80 -0.36 5.06
N ILE A 85 -4.43 -1.35 4.42
CA ILE A 85 -5.81 -1.74 4.73
C ILE A 85 -5.75 -3.19 5.21
N GLU A 86 -6.20 -3.43 6.44
CA GLU A 86 -6.04 -4.70 7.14
C GLU A 86 -4.57 -5.18 7.13
N SER A 87 -4.27 -6.32 6.48
CA SER A 87 -2.93 -6.87 6.36
C SER A 87 -2.25 -6.56 5.01
N VAL A 88 -2.86 -5.74 4.15
CA VAL A 88 -2.35 -5.44 2.81
C VAL A 88 -1.60 -4.11 2.83
N GLU A 89 -0.31 -4.13 2.50
CA GLU A 89 0.55 -2.96 2.31
C GLU A 89 0.17 -2.24 1.01
N LEU A 90 -0.13 -0.95 1.11
CA LEU A 90 -0.52 -0.10 -0.01
C LEU A 90 0.71 0.68 -0.53
N HIS A 91 0.99 0.51 -1.82
CA HIS A 91 2.13 1.13 -2.48
C HIS A 91 1.71 2.22 -3.45
N PHE A 92 2.12 3.44 -3.09
CA PHE A 92 1.89 4.68 -3.83
C PHE A 92 3.12 5.10 -4.64
N GLY A 93 4.06 4.19 -4.92
CA GLY A 93 5.31 4.52 -5.60
C GLY A 93 6.48 4.81 -4.65
N PRO A 94 7.60 5.33 -5.19
CA PRO A 94 8.80 5.59 -4.42
C PRO A 94 8.60 6.66 -3.32
N ASN A 95 9.20 6.46 -2.15
CA ASN A 95 9.06 7.40 -1.03
C ASN A 95 9.48 8.83 -1.40
N TRP A 96 10.58 8.99 -2.14
CA TRP A 96 11.05 10.31 -2.59
C TRP A 96 10.00 11.05 -3.43
N TYR A 97 9.15 10.33 -4.17
CA TYR A 97 8.12 10.92 -5.01
C TYR A 97 6.95 11.41 -4.14
N ILE A 98 6.40 10.55 -3.29
CA ILE A 98 5.23 10.90 -2.46
C ILE A 98 5.56 12.04 -1.49
N THR A 99 6.80 12.16 -1.02
CA THR A 99 7.23 13.24 -0.12
C THR A 99 7.72 14.51 -0.83
N SER A 100 7.64 14.60 -2.16
CA SER A 100 8.11 15.80 -2.90
C SER A 100 7.17 16.28 -4.00
N ALA A 101 6.22 15.46 -4.46
CA ALA A 101 5.23 15.84 -5.44
C ALA A 101 3.99 16.45 -4.77
N ILE A 102 3.53 17.57 -5.30
CA ILE A 102 2.19 18.11 -5.00
C ILE A 102 1.16 17.22 -5.69
N SER A 103 0.08 16.89 -4.99
CA SER A 103 -1.02 16.11 -5.53
C SER A 103 -1.80 16.89 -6.58
N ALA A 104 -2.34 16.16 -7.56
CA ALA A 104 -3.21 16.73 -8.58
C ALA A 104 -4.71 16.68 -8.20
N VAL A 105 -5.01 16.05 -7.06
CA VAL A 105 -6.35 15.79 -6.54
C VAL A 105 -6.29 15.94 -5.03
N ASP A 106 -7.27 16.66 -4.48
CA ASP A 106 -7.58 16.73 -3.06
C ASP A 106 -8.29 15.42 -2.68
N TYR A 107 -7.52 14.45 -2.17
CA TYR A 107 -8.00 13.10 -1.91
C TYR A 107 -8.71 12.99 -0.56
N ASP A 108 -8.27 13.75 0.44
CA ASP A 108 -8.85 13.76 1.79
C ASP A 108 -10.00 14.78 1.93
N GLN A 109 -10.23 15.60 0.90
CA GLN A 109 -11.36 16.52 0.74
C GLN A 109 -11.33 17.66 1.77
N ASP A 110 -10.14 18.10 2.17
CA ASP A 110 -9.98 19.22 3.09
C ASP A 110 -10.02 20.59 2.40
N GLY A 111 -9.98 20.59 1.05
CA GLY A 111 -10.09 21.75 0.19
C GLY A 111 -8.76 22.33 -0.28
N GLU A 112 -7.62 21.77 0.14
CA GLU A 112 -6.29 22.19 -0.29
C GLU A 112 -5.66 21.15 -1.21
N LEU A 113 -4.63 21.57 -1.97
CA LEU A 113 -3.78 20.65 -2.74
C LEU A 113 -2.41 20.62 -2.09
N GLU A 114 -2.10 19.51 -1.44
CA GLU A 114 -0.89 19.35 -0.62
C GLU A 114 0.11 18.40 -1.28
N LEU A 115 1.16 18.00 -0.55
CA LEU A 115 2.01 16.92 -1.02
C LEU A 115 1.22 15.61 -1.04
N VAL A 116 1.56 14.73 -1.98
CA VAL A 116 0.93 13.41 -2.06
C VAL A 116 0.98 12.67 -0.72
N ILE A 117 2.05 12.79 0.05
CA ILE A 117 2.13 12.17 1.38
C ILE A 117 1.12 12.78 2.37
N ASP A 118 0.88 14.09 2.32
CA ASP A 118 0.01 14.78 3.28
C ASP A 118 -1.47 14.42 3.00
N GLU A 119 -1.84 14.40 1.73
CA GLU A 119 -3.14 13.91 1.22
C GLU A 119 -3.42 12.46 1.67
N LEU A 120 -2.40 11.59 1.59
CA LEU A 120 -2.51 10.21 2.06
C LEU A 120 -2.61 10.13 3.59
N LEU A 121 -1.93 11.02 4.31
CA LEU A 121 -2.01 11.07 5.78
C LEU A 121 -3.37 11.57 6.26
N GLY A 122 -4.01 12.51 5.56
CA GLY A 122 -5.36 12.97 5.85
C GLY A 122 -6.43 11.88 5.74
N LEU A 123 -6.19 10.88 4.89
CA LEU A 123 -7.04 9.69 4.75
C LEU A 123 -6.85 8.64 5.86
N VAL A 124 -5.82 8.74 6.71
CA VAL A 124 -5.56 7.74 7.76
C VAL A 124 -6.67 7.75 8.81
N ASN A 125 -7.09 6.56 9.26
CA ASN A 125 -8.25 6.29 10.11
C ASN A 125 -9.61 6.59 9.47
N THR A 126 -9.67 6.82 8.15
CA THR A 126 -10.91 6.91 7.39
C THR A 126 -11.15 5.64 6.58
N THR A 127 -12.39 5.43 6.11
CA THR A 127 -12.68 4.35 5.16
C THR A 127 -12.31 4.81 3.76
N VAL A 128 -11.41 4.06 3.13
CA VAL A 128 -10.89 4.35 1.79
C VAL A 128 -11.16 3.16 0.88
N THR A 129 -11.51 3.44 -0.37
CA THR A 129 -11.58 2.45 -1.45
C THR A 129 -10.40 2.68 -2.39
N VAL A 130 -9.53 1.69 -2.55
CA VAL A 130 -8.42 1.74 -3.51
C VAL A 130 -8.63 0.69 -4.60
N GLU A 131 -8.26 1.01 -5.82
CA GLU A 131 -8.14 0.00 -6.89
C GLU A 131 -6.67 -0.12 -7.29
N GLY A 132 -6.20 -1.36 -7.41
CA GLY A 132 -4.80 -1.63 -7.68
C GLY A 132 -4.47 -3.01 -8.22
N HIS A 133 -3.17 -3.24 -8.45
CA HIS A 133 -2.65 -4.57 -8.79
C HIS A 133 -1.93 -5.16 -7.59
N TYR A 134 -2.37 -6.35 -7.18
CA TYR A 134 -1.66 -7.15 -6.20
C TYR A 134 -0.39 -7.72 -6.85
N GLN A 135 0.76 -7.46 -6.24
CA GLN A 135 2.06 -8.04 -6.62
C GLN A 135 2.39 -9.27 -5.76
N ALA A 136 1.76 -9.33 -4.58
CA ALA A 136 1.67 -10.46 -3.66
C ALA A 136 0.35 -10.34 -2.89
N ASP A 137 -0.03 -11.38 -2.12
CA ASP A 137 -1.27 -11.40 -1.34
C ASP A 137 -1.36 -10.22 -0.33
N ASP A 138 -0.22 -9.75 0.18
CA ASP A 138 -0.09 -8.68 1.17
C ASP A 138 0.43 -7.36 0.57
N TRP A 139 0.50 -7.23 -0.76
CA TRP A 139 1.14 -6.09 -1.43
C TRP A 139 0.32 -5.60 -2.61
N MET A 140 -0.25 -4.39 -2.50
CA MET A 140 -1.01 -3.76 -3.58
C MET A 140 -0.33 -2.49 -4.10
N SER A 141 -0.07 -2.45 -5.39
CA SER A 141 0.27 -1.23 -6.14
C SER A 141 -1.02 -0.46 -6.43
N VAL A 142 -1.19 0.73 -5.83
CA VAL A 142 -2.44 1.53 -5.93
C VAL A 142 -2.47 2.39 -7.20
N PHE A 143 -3.63 2.46 -7.87
CA PHE A 143 -3.85 3.24 -9.09
C PHE A 143 -4.98 4.26 -8.95
N THR A 144 -5.96 3.97 -8.10
CA THR A 144 -7.06 4.88 -7.79
C THR A 144 -7.31 4.94 -6.29
N ILE A 145 -7.81 6.08 -5.83
CA ILE A 145 -8.16 6.34 -4.43
C ILE A 145 -9.54 6.98 -4.44
N ASN A 146 -10.51 6.37 -3.77
CA ASN A 146 -11.91 6.81 -3.70
C ASN A 146 -12.53 7.16 -5.06
N GLY A 147 -12.17 6.39 -6.11
CA GLY A 147 -12.65 6.62 -7.47
C GLY A 147 -11.91 7.73 -8.25
N GLU A 148 -10.97 8.44 -7.62
CA GLU A 148 -10.07 9.38 -8.30
C GLU A 148 -8.80 8.67 -8.79
N VAL A 149 -8.25 9.13 -9.91
CA VAL A 149 -7.08 8.51 -10.53
C VAL A 149 -5.81 9.03 -9.86
N TYR A 150 -5.07 8.12 -9.22
CA TYR A 150 -3.77 8.41 -8.59
C TYR A 150 -2.60 8.28 -9.56
N ARG A 151 -2.56 7.19 -10.33
CA ARG A 151 -1.57 7.00 -11.39
C ARG A 151 -2.10 6.11 -12.50
N GLU A 152 -1.39 6.06 -13.61
CA GLU A 152 -1.74 5.21 -14.74
C GLU A 152 -0.94 3.91 -14.81
N PRO A 153 -1.59 2.79 -15.20
CA PRO A 153 -0.89 1.55 -15.46
C PRO A 153 0.05 1.69 -16.65
N GLY A 154 1.24 1.09 -16.53
CA GLY A 154 2.23 1.05 -17.62
C GLY A 154 3.08 2.31 -17.78
N GLN A 155 3.00 3.27 -16.85
CA GLN A 155 3.90 4.42 -16.79
C GLN A 155 4.48 4.57 -15.38
N PRO A 156 5.76 4.94 -15.25
CA PRO A 156 6.31 5.36 -13.97
C PRO A 156 5.55 6.57 -13.42
N ILE A 157 5.26 6.59 -12.11
CA ILE A 157 4.40 7.61 -11.51
C ILE A 157 4.94 9.04 -11.65
N TRP A 158 6.27 9.21 -11.68
CA TRP A 158 6.90 10.51 -11.90
C TRP A 158 6.95 10.96 -13.37
N ALA A 159 6.71 10.06 -14.32
CA ALA A 159 6.78 10.37 -15.75
C ALA A 159 5.45 10.94 -16.30
N ALA A 160 4.35 10.72 -15.59
CA ALA A 160 3.00 11.00 -16.07
C ALA A 160 2.25 12.08 -15.26
N GLN A 161 2.95 12.85 -14.42
CA GLN A 161 2.38 13.75 -13.37
C GLN A 161 1.16 14.60 -13.81
N HIS A 162 0.97 14.88 -15.09
CA HIS A 162 -0.15 15.71 -15.58
C HIS A 162 -0.84 15.21 -16.86
N HIS A 163 -0.52 14.01 -17.38
CA HIS A 163 -1.08 13.51 -18.64
C HIS A 163 -1.90 12.24 -18.39
N TRP A 164 -3.10 12.40 -17.83
CA TRP A 164 -3.96 11.28 -17.42
C TRP A 164 -5.04 10.97 -18.47
N ARG A 165 -4.75 10.03 -19.38
CA ARG A 165 -5.70 9.47 -20.35
C ARG A 165 -6.88 8.75 -19.69
N TRP A 166 -6.68 8.06 -18.56
CA TRP A 166 -7.73 7.29 -17.87
C TRP A 166 -8.79 8.17 -17.18
N ARG A 167 -8.41 9.38 -16.73
CA ARG A 167 -9.35 10.35 -16.15
C ARG A 167 -10.43 10.77 -17.16
N TYR A 168 -10.02 11.01 -18.41
CA TYR A 168 -10.95 11.32 -19.49
C TYR A 168 -11.83 10.13 -19.88
N GLY A 169 -11.36 8.88 -19.71
CA GLY A 169 -12.15 7.68 -20.01
C GLY A 169 -13.30 7.41 -19.03
N ARG A 170 -13.11 7.67 -17.73
CA ARG A 170 -14.19 7.49 -16.72
C ARG A 170 -15.28 8.57 -16.78
N GLN A 171 -14.97 9.79 -17.21
CA GLN A 171 -15.99 10.84 -17.39
C GLN A 171 -17.04 10.51 -18.47
N TYR A 172 -16.74 9.64 -19.45
CA TYR A 172 -17.71 9.23 -20.48
C TYR A 172 -18.56 8.01 -20.10
N ASN A 173 -18.21 7.29 -19.02
CA ASN A 173 -18.93 6.09 -18.57
C ASN A 173 -19.75 6.29 -17.28
N GLN A 174 -19.89 7.52 -16.79
CA GLN A 174 -20.89 7.83 -15.77
C GLN A 174 -22.23 8.08 -16.47
N PRO A 175 -23.34 7.45 -16.02
CA PRO A 175 -24.66 7.88 -16.46
C PRO A 175 -24.83 9.34 -16.08
N GLN A 176 -25.05 10.20 -17.08
CA GLN A 176 -25.39 11.60 -16.84
C GLN A 176 -26.77 11.70 -16.16
N PRO A 177 -26.99 12.71 -15.30
CA PRO A 177 -28.24 12.88 -14.55
C PRO A 177 -29.48 13.03 -15.43
#